data_AF-A0A673JR57-F1
#
_entry.id   AF-A0A673JR57-F1
#
_cell.length_a   1.000
_cell.length_b   1.000
_cell.length_c   1.000
_cell.angle_alpha   90.00
_cell.angle_beta   90.00
_cell.angle_gamma   90.00
#
_symmetry.space_group_name_H-M   'P 1'
#
loop_
_entity.id
_entity.type
_entity.pdbx_description
1 polymer ?
#
loop_
_entity_poly.entity_id
_entity_poly.type
_entity_poly.pdbx_seq_one_letter_code
_entity_poly.pdbx_strand_id
1 'polypeptide(L)'
;TNITYVYVGFNILGFPCNQFGMQEPGKNNEILSLFEKVDVNGVNEHALFTFLKNACPPVGDSFGNPTNRLFWEPLKINDIKWNFEKFLVGPDGRPVMRWFPRVNVSEVKADILKYFRQLVQKAD
;
A
#
# COMPACT_ATOMS: atom_id res chain seq x y z
N THR A 1 5.38 -13.46 30.41
CA THR A 1 4.42 -14.32 29.69
C THR A 1 4.51 -14.01 28.21
N ASN A 2 5.01 -14.94 27.39
CA ASN A 2 5.09 -14.75 25.94
C ASN A 2 3.70 -14.98 25.34
N ILE A 3 2.96 -13.90 25.09
CA ILE A 3 1.68 -13.98 24.39
C ILE A 3 2.00 -14.15 22.90
N THR A 4 1.84 -15.37 22.40
CA THR A 4 1.81 -15.64 20.97
C THR A 4 0.45 -15.21 20.45
N TYR A 5 0.39 -14.05 19.79
CA TYR A 5 -0.83 -13.62 19.09
C TYR A 5 -1.02 -14.47 17.83
N VAL A 6 -2.09 -15.27 17.80
CA VAL A 6 -2.57 -15.91 16.58
C VAL A 6 -3.55 -14.94 15.92
N TYR A 7 -3.08 -14.18 14.92
CA TYR A 7 -3.92 -13.25 14.17
C TYR A 7 -4.77 -14.04 13.16
N VAL A 8 -5.97 -14.44 13.56
CA VAL A 8 -6.97 -14.96 12.63
C VAL A 8 -7.58 -13.76 11.89
N GLY A 9 -7.45 -13.72 10.56
CA GLY A 9 -8.12 -12.71 9.71
C GLY A 9 -7.26 -11.54 9.20
N PHE A 10 -5.93 -11.59 9.29
CA PHE A 10 -5.07 -10.61 8.60
C PHE A 10 -4.63 -11.15 7.23
N ASN A 11 -4.90 -10.38 6.17
CA ASN A 11 -4.54 -10.73 4.80
C ASN A 11 -3.61 -9.68 4.20
N ILE A 12 -2.61 -10.12 3.44
CA ILE A 12 -1.73 -9.23 2.66
C ILE A 12 -2.12 -9.39 1.19
N LEU A 13 -2.42 -8.26 0.54
CA LEU A 13 -2.73 -8.21 -0.88
C LEU A 13 -1.61 -7.46 -1.60
N GLY A 14 -1.01 -8.10 -2.61
CA GLY A 14 0.02 -7.50 -3.47
C GLY A 14 -0.54 -7.20 -4.84
N PHE A 15 -0.37 -5.97 -5.31
CA PHE A 15 -0.83 -5.52 -6.63
C PHE A 15 0.39 -5.21 -7.50
N PRO A 16 0.70 -6.05 -8.52
CA PRO A 16 1.77 -5.75 -9.45
C PRO A 16 1.51 -4.43 -10.18
N CYS A 17 2.55 -3.62 -10.34
CA CYS A 17 2.47 -2.33 -11.02
C CYS A 17 3.81 -2.02 -11.68
N ASN A 18 3.78 -1.53 -12.92
CA ASN A 18 4.99 -1.24 -13.70
C ASN A 18 5.30 0.27 -13.82
N GLN A 19 4.56 1.13 -13.13
CA GLN A 19 4.66 2.59 -13.24
C GLN A 19 5.93 3.17 -12.59
N PHE A 20 6.67 2.38 -11.83
CA PHE A 20 7.85 2.80 -11.08
C PHE A 20 9.10 2.10 -11.60
N GLY A 21 9.93 2.83 -12.34
CA GLY A 21 11.21 2.35 -12.87
C GLY A 21 11.09 1.16 -13.84
N MET A 22 9.88 0.87 -14.35
CA MET A 22 9.59 -0.34 -15.13
C MET A 22 10.07 -1.63 -14.46
N GLN A 23 9.96 -1.71 -13.13
CA GLN A 23 10.48 -2.82 -12.32
C GLN A 23 9.62 -4.09 -12.38
N GLU A 24 8.47 -4.07 -13.06
CA GLU A 24 7.57 -5.20 -13.25
C GLU A 24 7.25 -5.39 -14.75
N PRO A 25 8.24 -5.70 -15.60
CA PRO A 25 8.07 -5.74 -17.06
C PRO A 25 7.31 -6.99 -17.55
N GLY A 26 7.26 -8.07 -16.76
CA GLY A 26 6.68 -9.36 -17.14
C GLY A 26 5.17 -9.30 -17.40
N LYS A 27 4.63 -10.24 -18.18
CA LYS A 27 3.17 -10.34 -18.41
C LYS A 27 2.47 -11.00 -17.21
N ASN A 28 1.16 -10.79 -17.06
CA ASN A 28 0.38 -11.31 -15.92
C ASN A 28 0.51 -12.84 -15.73
N ASN A 29 0.74 -13.59 -16.82
CA ASN A 29 0.91 -15.05 -16.80
C ASN A 29 2.32 -15.52 -16.36
N GLU A 30 3.29 -14.61 -16.24
CA GLU A 30 4.67 -14.91 -15.84
C GLU A 30 4.91 -14.64 -14.33
N ILE A 31 3.95 -14.00 -13.67
CA ILE A 31 4.04 -13.63 -12.25
C ILE A 31 3.07 -14.53 -11.49
N LEU A 32 3.54 -15.22 -10.44
CA LEU A 32 2.70 -15.96 -9.47
C LEU A 32 1.90 -14.99 -8.57
N SER A 33 1.24 -14.01 -9.17
CA SER A 33 0.46 -12.99 -8.49
C SER A 33 -0.99 -13.44 -8.36
N LEU A 34 -1.57 -13.17 -7.19
CA LEU A 34 -3.00 -13.37 -6.95
C LEU A 34 -3.86 -12.35 -7.73
N PHE A 35 -3.26 -11.22 -8.14
CA PHE A 35 -3.93 -10.13 -8.84
C PHE A 35 -3.25 -9.81 -10.17
N GLU A 36 -4.04 -9.34 -11.13
CA GLU A 36 -3.52 -8.76 -12.36
C GLU A 36 -2.77 -7.46 -12.10
N LYS A 37 -1.84 -7.12 -13.00
CA LYS A 37 -1.15 -5.84 -12.97
C LYS A 37 -2.15 -4.69 -13.15
N VAL A 38 -2.00 -3.66 -12.33
CA VAL A 38 -2.85 -2.46 -12.37
C VAL A 38 -2.01 -1.20 -12.31
N ASP A 39 -2.55 -0.13 -12.89
CA ASP A 39 -2.04 1.23 -12.65
C ASP A 39 -2.55 1.73 -11.30
N VAL A 40 -1.67 2.36 -10.52
CA VAL A 40 -1.97 2.88 -9.18
C VAL A 40 -2.00 4.41 -9.14
N ASN A 41 -1.47 5.04 -10.19
CA ASN A 41 -1.46 6.49 -10.38
C ASN A 41 -1.86 6.89 -11.82
N GLY A 42 -2.15 8.16 -12.01
CA GLY A 42 -2.45 8.75 -13.32
C GLY A 42 -3.90 8.54 -13.77
N VAL A 43 -4.18 8.89 -15.02
CA VAL A 43 -5.56 8.86 -15.58
C VAL A 43 -6.21 7.48 -15.60
N ASN A 44 -5.41 6.41 -15.65
CA ASN A 44 -5.88 5.02 -15.73
C ASN A 44 -5.78 4.29 -14.38
N GLU A 45 -5.54 5.00 -13.28
CA GLU A 45 -5.40 4.36 -11.97
C GLU A 45 -6.65 3.56 -11.60
N HIS A 46 -6.44 2.39 -11.02
CA HIS A 46 -7.52 1.53 -10.56
C HIS A 46 -8.28 2.20 -9.42
N ALA A 47 -9.62 2.12 -9.43
CA ALA A 47 -10.49 2.81 -8.47
C ALA A 47 -10.17 2.51 -6.99
N LEU A 48 -9.69 1.31 -6.69
CA LEU A 48 -9.17 0.94 -5.37
C LEU A 48 -8.04 1.90 -4.92
N PHE A 49 -7.08 2.19 -5.78
CA PHE A 49 -5.97 3.08 -5.45
C PHE A 49 -6.40 4.54 -5.40
N THR A 50 -7.37 4.98 -6.20
CA THR A 50 -8.02 6.29 -6.01
C THR A 50 -8.63 6.41 -4.61
N PHE A 51 -9.39 5.40 -4.18
CA PHE A 51 -9.98 5.36 -2.84
C PHE A 51 -8.93 5.38 -1.74
N LEU A 52 -7.94 4.48 -1.80
CA LEU A 52 -6.90 4.35 -0.78
C LEU A 52 -6.05 5.62 -0.65
N LYS A 53 -5.61 6.20 -1.77
CA LYS A 53 -4.83 7.44 -1.76
C LYS A 53 -5.64 8.57 -1.13
N ASN A 54 -6.90 8.76 -1.50
CA ASN A 54 -7.72 9.86 -0.98
C ASN A 54 -8.15 9.69 0.49
N ALA A 55 -8.12 8.48 1.03
CA ALA A 55 -8.49 8.21 2.42
C ALA A 55 -7.36 8.46 3.44
N CYS A 56 -6.10 8.53 2.99
CA CYS A 56 -4.95 8.75 3.87
C CYS A 56 -4.10 9.93 3.37
N PRO A 57 -3.52 10.74 4.27
CA PRO A 57 -2.56 11.77 3.87
C PRO A 57 -1.41 11.19 3.03
N PRO A 58 -0.82 11.97 2.12
CA PRO A 58 0.38 11.54 1.40
C PRO A 58 1.52 11.28 2.38
N VAL A 59 2.35 10.28 2.06
CA VAL A 59 3.50 9.88 2.88
C VAL A 59 4.73 10.78 2.69
N GLY A 60 4.63 11.80 1.83
CA GLY A 60 5.66 12.80 1.59
C GLY A 60 5.32 13.67 0.38
N ASP A 61 6.00 14.82 0.28
CA ASP A 61 5.64 15.86 -0.71
C ASP A 61 6.45 15.78 -2.00
N SER A 62 7.48 14.92 -2.05
CA SER A 62 8.40 14.80 -3.18
C SER A 62 8.46 13.37 -3.71
N PHE A 63 8.56 13.25 -5.03
CA PHE A 63 8.86 11.99 -5.72
C PHE A 63 10.37 11.79 -5.97
N GLY A 64 11.21 12.76 -5.58
CA GLY A 64 12.59 12.85 -6.06
C GLY A 64 12.65 13.24 -7.53
N ASN A 65 13.63 12.72 -8.27
CA ASN A 65 13.75 12.95 -9.71
C ASN A 65 12.78 12.02 -10.48
N PRO A 66 11.76 12.55 -11.18
CA PRO A 66 10.78 11.73 -11.89
C PRO A 66 11.27 11.21 -13.25
N THR A 67 12.29 11.85 -13.84
CA THR A 67 12.75 11.58 -15.21
C THR A 67 13.20 10.13 -15.35
N ASN A 68 12.61 9.41 -16.32
CA ASN A 68 12.85 7.98 -16.60
C ASN A 68 12.59 7.06 -15.40
N ARG A 69 11.79 7.51 -14.42
CA ARG A 69 11.48 6.74 -13.22
C ARG A 69 9.99 6.60 -12.96
N LEU A 70 9.19 7.60 -13.33
CA LEU A 70 7.75 7.61 -13.10
C LEU A 70 7.04 7.62 -14.45
N PHE A 71 6.14 6.67 -14.66
CA PHE A 71 5.50 6.41 -15.96
C PHE A 71 3.98 6.60 -15.89
N TRP A 72 3.53 7.79 -15.45
CA TRP A 72 2.12 8.18 -15.44
C TRP A 72 1.96 9.70 -15.49
N GLU A 73 0.77 10.16 -15.89
CA GLU A 73 0.37 11.57 -15.86
C GLU A 73 -1.14 11.67 -15.51
N PRO A 74 -1.60 12.78 -14.91
CA PRO A 74 -0.79 13.83 -14.30
C PRO A 74 -0.20 13.39 -12.95
N LEU A 75 0.96 13.94 -12.57
CA LEU A 75 1.50 13.79 -11.21
C LEU A 75 0.64 14.57 -10.20
N LYS A 76 0.22 13.91 -9.11
CA LYS A 76 -0.56 14.51 -8.01
C LYS A 76 0.18 14.35 -6.68
N ILE A 77 0.05 15.32 -5.78
CA ILE A 77 0.69 15.25 -4.44
C ILE A 77 0.35 13.96 -3.69
N ASN A 78 -0.84 13.40 -3.93
CA ASN A 78 -1.31 12.21 -3.23
C ASN A 78 -0.90 10.87 -3.87
N ASP A 79 -0.25 10.90 -5.04
CA ASP A 79 0.17 9.68 -5.74
C ASP A 79 1.10 8.82 -4.89
N ILE A 80 1.02 7.51 -5.11
CA ILE A 80 1.97 6.55 -4.55
C ILE A 80 3.36 6.91 -5.04
N LYS A 81 4.33 6.93 -4.13
CA LYS A 81 5.66 7.47 -4.36
C LYS A 81 6.60 6.49 -5.03
N TRP A 82 6.49 5.20 -4.68
CA TRP A 82 7.33 4.14 -5.23
C TRP A 82 6.73 2.76 -4.95
N ASN A 83 7.38 1.72 -5.49
CA ASN A 83 7.11 0.33 -5.15
C ASN A 83 7.16 0.11 -3.63
N PHE A 84 6.30 -0.79 -3.13
CA PHE A 84 6.17 -1.15 -1.71
C PHE A 84 5.64 -0.04 -0.79
N GLU A 85 4.91 0.94 -1.30
CA GLU A 85 4.03 1.74 -0.45
C GLU A 85 2.87 0.88 0.10
N LYS A 86 2.47 1.10 1.34
CA LYS A 86 1.61 0.16 2.09
C LYS A 86 0.41 0.89 2.66
N PHE A 87 -0.75 0.26 2.63
CA PHE A 87 -1.97 0.73 3.27
C PHE A 87 -2.46 -0.34 4.25
N LEU A 88 -2.96 0.08 5.41
CA LEU A 88 -3.72 -0.76 6.31
C LEU A 88 -5.19 -0.40 6.16
N VAL A 89 -6.02 -1.41 5.96
CA VAL A 89 -7.47 -1.30 5.89
C VAL A 89 -8.05 -2.07 7.07
N GLY A 90 -8.97 -1.44 7.79
CA GLY A 90 -9.67 -2.04 8.92
C GLY A 90 -10.67 -3.12 8.48
N PRO A 91 -11.20 -3.91 9.43
CA PRO A 91 -12.19 -4.96 9.14
C PRO A 91 -13.53 -4.40 8.61
N ASP A 92 -13.79 -3.11 8.79
CA ASP A 92 -14.93 -2.37 8.25
C ASP A 92 -14.69 -1.83 6.83
N GLY A 93 -13.54 -2.17 6.21
CA GLY A 93 -13.15 -1.71 4.89
C GLY A 93 -12.59 -0.29 4.85
N ARG A 94 -12.40 0.38 6.00
CA ARG A 94 -11.90 1.76 6.04
C ARG A 94 -10.36 1.81 6.11
N PRO A 95 -9.69 2.63 5.29
CA PRO A 95 -8.26 2.84 5.41
C PRO A 95 -7.89 3.49 6.76
N VAL A 96 -6.84 2.97 7.38
CA VAL A 96 -6.42 3.34 8.75
C VAL A 96 -5.06 4.03 8.73
N MET A 97 -4.11 3.48 7.96
CA MET A 97 -2.73 3.95 7.93
C MET A 97 -2.13 3.76 6.55
N ARG A 98 -1.12 4.58 6.24
CA ARG A 98 -0.34 4.54 5.01
C ARG A 98 1.14 4.73 5.36
N TRP A 99 2.01 3.86 4.84
CA TRP A 99 3.45 3.91 5.12
C TRP A 99 4.25 4.18 3.87
N PHE A 100 5.29 5.01 4.02
CA PHE A 100 6.27 5.27 2.98
C PHE A 100 6.96 3.95 2.54
N PRO A 101 7.35 3.80 1.26
CA PRO A 101 8.02 2.62 0.73
C PRO A 101 9.16 2.06 1.60
N ARG A 102 10.01 2.95 2.11
CA ARG A 102 11.23 2.65 2.88
C ARG A 102 10.99 2.31 4.37
N VAL A 103 9.76 2.43 4.88
CA VAL A 103 9.46 2.02 6.26
C VAL A 103 9.71 0.52 6.40
N ASN A 104 10.48 0.16 7.43
CA ASN A 104 10.84 -1.22 7.70
C ASN A 104 9.61 -2.06 8.04
N VAL A 105 9.59 -3.30 7.57
CA VAL A 105 8.46 -4.23 7.83
C VAL A 105 8.26 -4.48 9.32
N SER A 106 9.33 -4.45 10.13
CA SER A 106 9.25 -4.57 11.59
C SER A 106 8.46 -3.42 12.24
N GLU A 107 8.61 -2.20 11.73
CA GLU A 107 7.88 -1.02 12.18
C GLU A 107 6.41 -1.08 11.76
N VAL A 108 6.15 -1.41 10.48
CA VAL A 108 4.78 -1.66 9.98
C VAL A 108 4.07 -2.72 10.83
N LYS A 109 4.77 -3.83 11.15
CA LYS A 109 4.24 -4.87 12.02
C LYS A 109 3.88 -4.30 13.38
N ALA A 110 4.78 -3.55 14.02
CA ALA A 110 4.55 -2.97 15.34
C ALA A 110 3.31 -2.06 15.36
N ASP A 111 3.13 -1.22 14.34
CA ASP A 111 1.97 -0.35 14.18
C ASP A 111 0.66 -1.14 14.01
N ILE A 112 0.67 -2.19 13.17
CA ILE A 112 -0.49 -3.08 12.99
C ILE A 112 -0.86 -3.75 14.33
N LEU A 113 0.12 -4.25 15.09
CA LEU A 113 -0.15 -4.86 16.39
C LEU A 113 -0.74 -3.85 17.39
N LYS A 114 -0.26 -2.60 17.34
CA LYS A 114 -0.81 -1.51 18.16
C LYS A 114 -2.27 -1.24 17.79
N TYR A 115 -2.60 -1.16 16.50
CA TYR A 115 -3.97 -0.97 16.03
C TYR A 115 -4.89 -2.12 16.46
N PHE A 116 -4.44 -3.38 16.35
CA PHE A 116 -5.22 -4.53 16.80
C PHE A 116 -5.54 -4.50 18.30
N ARG A 117 -4.57 -4.11 19.15
CA ARG A 117 -4.84 -3.95 20.58
C ARG A 117 -5.91 -2.89 20.86
N GLN A 118 -5.92 -1.81 20.10
CA GLN A 118 -6.94 -0.76 20.23
C GLN A 118 -8.33 -1.22 19.77
N LEU A 119 -8.41 -2.10 18.77
CA LEU A 119 -9.68 -2.69 18.35
C LEU A 119 -10.28 -3.58 19.43
N VAL A 120 -9.47 -4.43 20.06
CA VAL A 120 -9.92 -5.30 21.16
C VAL A 120 -10.44 -4.47 22.33
N GLN A 121 -9.68 -3.46 22.76
CA GLN A 121 -10.07 -2.57 23.86
C GLN A 121 -11.37 -1.77 23.63
N LYS A 122 -11.79 -1.60 22.37
CA LYS A 122 -13.04 -0.90 22.04
C LYS A 122 -14.25 -1.84 21.93
N ALA A 123 -14.01 -3.15 21.86
CA ALA A 123 -15.05 -4.16 21.80
C ALA A 123 -15.50 -4.62 23.19
N ASP A 124 -14.67 -4.36 24.21
CA ASP A 124 -14.98 -4.52 25.64
C ASP A 124 -15.65 -3.26 26.20
#